data_AF-A0A4Y9ME35-F1
#
_entry.id   AF-A0A4Y9ME35-F1
#
_cell.length_a   1.000
_cell.length_b   1.000
_cell.length_c   1.000
_cell.angle_alpha   90.00
_cell.angle_beta   90.00
_cell.angle_gamma   90.00
#
_symmetry.space_group_name_H-M   'P 1'
#
loop_
_entity.id
_entity.type
_entity.pdbx_description
1 polymer ?
#
loop_
_entity_poly.entity_id
_entity_poly.type
_entity_poly.pdbx_seq_one_letter_code
_entity_poly.pdbx_strand_id
1 'polypeptide(L)' 'CLAAACAAVPAALRPEVDALADLVDRGRCPGDALLDTARAGGAAAALLSAMEATPR' A
#
# COMPACT_ATOMS: atom_id res chain seq x y z
N CYS A 1 11.07 -6.35 10.77
CA CYS A 1 11.74 -5.03 10.70
C CYS A 1 10.74 -3.87 10.78
N LEU A 2 9.48 -4.06 10.37
CA LEU A 2 8.51 -2.97 10.29
C LEU A 2 8.19 -2.30 11.64
N ALA A 3 8.04 -3.08 12.72
CA ALA A 3 7.91 -2.53 14.08
C ALA A 3 9.10 -1.62 14.48
N ALA A 4 10.31 -1.94 14.03
CA ALA A 4 11.48 -1.09 14.23
C ALA A 4 11.42 0.18 13.36
N ALA A 5 10.83 0.09 12.17
CA ALA A 5 10.60 1.25 11.30
C ALA A 5 9.58 2.21 11.91
N CYS A 6 8.46 1.74 12.49
CA CYS A 6 7.48 2.58 13.20
C CYS A 6 8.13 3.45 14.29
N ALA A 7 9.10 2.87 15.02
CA ALA A 7 9.84 3.58 16.06
C ALA A 7 10.83 4.62 15.50
N ALA A 8 11.38 4.39 14.30
CA ALA A 8 12.45 5.19 13.71
C ALA A 8 11.98 6.27 12.72
N VAL A 9 10.76 6.16 12.17
CA VAL A 9 10.27 7.12 11.17
C VAL A 9 9.85 8.46 11.80
N PRO A 10 9.98 9.58 11.05
CA PRO A 10 9.40 10.86 11.43
C PRO A 10 7.91 10.73 11.78
N ALA A 11 7.42 11.56 12.71
CA ALA A 11 6.03 11.53 13.14
C ALA A 11 5.02 11.68 11.98
N ALA A 12 5.40 12.43 10.94
CA ALA A 12 4.60 12.60 9.73
C ALA A 12 4.42 11.34 8.90
N LEU A 13 5.28 10.31 9.06
CA LEU A 13 5.23 9.05 8.31
C LEU A 13 4.73 7.87 9.18
N ARG A 14 4.52 8.09 10.48
CA ARG A 14 4.01 7.03 11.37
C ARG A 14 2.67 6.47 10.91
N PRO A 15 1.66 7.28 10.54
CA PRO A 15 0.37 6.76 10.09
C PRO A 15 0.51 5.80 8.90
N GLU A 16 1.36 6.13 7.94
CA GLU A 16 1.59 5.33 6.73
C GLU A 16 2.34 4.03 7.03
N VAL A 17 3.33 4.08 7.93
CA VAL A 17 4.10 2.89 8.33
C VAL A 17 3.26 1.96 9.22
N ASP A 18 2.43 2.50 10.10
CA ASP A 18 1.48 1.73 10.91
C ASP A 18 0.41 1.08 10.02
N ALA A 19 -0.13 1.80 9.03
CA ALA A 19 -1.06 1.23 8.05
C ALA A 19 -0.42 0.10 7.22
N LEU A 20 0.87 0.23 6.88
CA LEU A 20 1.62 -0.85 6.23
C LEU A 20 1.80 -2.06 7.15
N ALA A 21 2.02 -1.84 8.45
CA ALA A 21 2.15 -2.92 9.44
C ALA A 21 0.86 -3.71 9.60
N ASP A 22 -0.26 -3.02 9.76
CA ASP A 22 -1.58 -3.65 9.83
C ASP A 22 -1.89 -4.48 8.58
N LEU A 23 -1.47 -4.01 7.42
CA LEU A 23 -1.71 -4.69 6.14
C LEU A 23 -0.85 -5.96 6.01
N VAL A 24 0.42 -5.89 6.43
CA VAL A 24 1.33 -7.05 6.48
C VAL A 24 0.87 -8.08 7.52
N ASP A 25 0.40 -7.65 8.69
CA ASP A 25 -0.13 -8.54 9.74
C ASP A 25 -1.37 -9.32 9.27
N ARG A 26 -2.14 -8.75 8.33
CA ARG A 26 -3.26 -9.44 7.65
C ARG A 26 -2.80 -10.36 6.51
N GLY A 27 -1.49 -10.53 6.30
CA GLY A 27 -0.92 -11.32 5.22
C GLY A 27 -1.10 -10.72 3.83
N ARG A 28 -1.31 -9.40 3.75
CA ARG A 28 -1.51 -8.66 2.50
C ARG A 28 -0.28 -7.84 2.14
N CYS A 29 -0.24 -7.33 0.91
CA CYS A 29 0.69 -6.28 0.49
C CYS A 29 -0.02 -5.17 -0.31
N PRO A 30 0.55 -3.95 -0.42
CA PRO A 30 -0.05 -2.88 -1.23
C PRO A 30 -0.28 -3.27 -2.69
N GLY A 31 0.56 -4.17 -3.23
CA GLY A 31 0.44 -4.70 -4.58
C GLY A 31 -0.79 -5.61 -4.78
N ASP A 32 -1.42 -6.11 -3.72
CA ASP A 32 -2.59 -6.97 -3.86
C ASP A 32 -3.77 -6.20 -4.45
N ALA A 33 -3.98 -4.95 -4.06
CA ALA A 33 -5.05 -4.13 -4.62
C ALA A 33 -4.84 -3.89 -6.12
N LEU A 34 -3.59 -3.63 -6.53
CA LEU A 34 -3.23 -3.49 -7.94
C LEU A 34 -3.47 -4.79 -8.71
N LEU A 35 -3.07 -5.92 -8.14
CA LEU A 35 -3.22 -7.24 -8.74
C LEU A 35 -4.69 -7.66 -8.83
N ASP A 36 -5.49 -7.36 -7.82
CA ASP A 36 -6.93 -7.62 -7.79
C ASP A 36 -7.65 -6.80 -8.87
N THR A 37 -7.31 -5.51 -9.02
CA THR A 37 -7.81 -4.67 -10.13
C THR A 37 -7.37 -5.21 -11.49
N ALA A 38 -6.12 -5.64 -11.63
CA ALA A 38 -5.61 -6.24 -12.86
C ALA A 38 -6.35 -7.54 -13.22
N ARG A 39 -6.65 -8.37 -12.22
CA ARG A 39 -7.42 -9.61 -12.41
C ARG A 39 -8.88 -9.33 -12.80
N ALA A 40 -9.48 -8.28 -12.25
CA ALA A 40 -10.89 -7.94 -12.51
C ALA A 40 -11.10 -7.18 -13.83
N GLY A 41 -10.18 -6.27 -14.20
CA GLY A 41 -10.36 -5.33 -15.31
C GLY A 41 -9.18 -5.26 -16.29
N GLY A 42 -8.16 -6.11 -16.12
CA GLY A 42 -6.96 -6.11 -16.96
C GLY A 42 -5.94 -5.04 -16.57
N ALA A 43 -4.78 -5.09 -17.24
CA ALA A 43 -3.63 -4.23 -16.93
C ALA A 43 -3.92 -2.72 -17.09
N ALA A 44 -4.78 -2.34 -18.06
CA ALA A 44 -5.14 -0.94 -18.27
C ALA A 44 -5.94 -0.36 -17.09
N ALA A 45 -6.90 -1.12 -16.56
CA ALA A 45 -7.67 -0.70 -15.39
C ALA A 45 -6.78 -0.56 -14.15
N ALA A 46 -5.83 -1.48 -13.97
CA ALA A 46 -4.86 -1.43 -12.89
C ALA A 46 -3.96 -0.19 -12.98
N LEU A 47 -3.47 0.15 -14.18
CA LEU A 47 -2.64 1.34 -14.40
C LEU A 47 -3.41 2.63 -14.12
N LEU A 48 -4.64 2.75 -14.63
CA LEU A 48 -5.49 3.93 -14.39
C LEU A 48 -5.76 4.12 -12.89
N SER A 49 -6.13 3.05 -12.18
CA SER A 49 -6.36 3.08 -10.74
C SER A 49 -5.11 3.51 -9.95
N ALA A 50 -3.92 3.04 -10.34
CA ALA A 50 -2.68 3.44 -9.68
C ALA A 50 -2.34 4.93 -9.90
N MET A 51 -2.63 5.45 -11.09
CA MET A 51 -2.41 6.87 -11.41
C MET A 51 -3.34 7.79 -10.60
N GLU A 52 -4.58 7.37 -10.34
CA GLU A 52 -5.53 8.11 -9.50
C GLU A 52 -5.16 8.09 -8.01
N ALA A 53 -4.50 7.02 -7.55
CA ALA A 53 -4.05 6.88 -6.16
C ALA A 53 -2.76 7.69 -5.85
N THR A 54 -2.12 8.29 -6.86
CA THR A 54 -0.90 9.08 -6.66
C THR A 54 -1.29 10.51 -6.24
N PRO A 55 -1.03 10.94 -4.99
CA PRO A 55 -1.29 12.32 -4.58
C PRO A 55 -0.43 13.29 -5.42
N ARG A 56 -1.05 14.36 -5.92
CA ARG A 56 -0.36 15.46 -6.62
C ARG A 56 0.34 16.39 -5.64
#